data_AF-A0A8D8QV35-F1
#
_entry.id   AF-A0A8D8QV35-F1
#
_cell.length_a   1.000
_cell.length_b   1.000
_cell.length_c   1.000
_cell.angle_alpha   90.00
_cell.angle_beta   90.00
_cell.angle_gamma   90.00
#
_symmetry.space_group_name_H-M   'P 1'
#
loop_
_entity.id
_entity.type
_entity.pdbx_description
1 polymer ?
#
loop_
_entity_poly.entity_id
_entity_poly.type
_entity_poly.pdbx_seq_one_letter_code
_entity_poly.pdbx_strand_id
1 'polypeptide(L)'
;MEHLILLPIHYHEEYMNETARLINREWQKSMAARLLSLSKSCDEFPTSFVLVNQKTNLVVGHAKVSAVKTIPDAVYIETVVIDRIYRGKGWGSELMKQLHDYLVIK
;
A
#
# COMPACT_ATOMS: atom_id res chain seq x y z
N MET A 1 -3.96 -8.72 16.96
CA MET A 1 -3.48 -7.81 15.89
C MET A 1 -4.63 -7.51 14.91
N GLU A 2 -5.85 -7.35 15.43
CA GLU A 2 -7.12 -7.59 14.71
C GLU A 2 -7.80 -6.33 14.17
N HIS A 3 -7.03 -5.27 13.94
CA HIS A 3 -7.58 -3.97 13.53
C HIS A 3 -6.86 -3.39 12.33
N LEU A 4 -6.04 -4.18 11.63
CA LEU A 4 -5.35 -3.74 10.42
C LEU A 4 -6.06 -4.35 9.22
N ILE A 5 -6.47 -3.50 8.30
CA ILE A 5 -7.11 -3.90 7.04
C ILE A 5 -6.33 -3.35 5.86
N LEU A 6 -6.07 -4.20 4.88
CA LEU A 6 -5.46 -3.84 3.61
C LEU A 6 -6.55 -3.52 2.58
N LEU A 7 -6.45 -2.35 1.95
CA LEU A 7 -7.45 -1.85 1.01
C LEU A 7 -6.79 -1.38 -0.29
N PRO A 8 -7.36 -1.68 -1.48
CA PRO A 8 -6.91 -1.09 -2.74
C PRO A 8 -7.25 0.41 -2.78
N ILE A 9 -6.26 1.28 -2.95
CA ILE A 9 -6.46 2.72 -2.75
C ILE A 9 -7.41 3.37 -3.77
N HIS A 10 -7.61 2.77 -4.94
CA HIS A 10 -8.51 3.31 -5.97
C HIS A 10 -10.00 3.21 -5.60
N TYR A 11 -10.34 2.43 -4.57
CA TYR A 11 -11.69 2.43 -3.98
C TYR A 11 -11.80 3.32 -2.73
N HIS A 12 -10.70 3.93 -2.30
CA HIS A 12 -10.59 4.67 -1.03
C HIS A 12 -9.79 5.96 -1.20
N GLU A 13 -10.33 6.89 -2.00
CA GLU A 13 -9.70 8.18 -2.28
C GLU A 13 -9.41 9.00 -1.02
N GLU A 14 -10.20 8.81 0.04
CA GLU A 14 -10.03 9.45 1.35
C GLU A 14 -8.63 9.19 1.96
N TYR A 15 -7.97 8.09 1.61
CA TYR A 15 -6.63 7.76 2.09
C TYR A 15 -5.49 8.22 1.18
N MET A 16 -5.76 8.79 -0.01
CA MET A 16 -4.70 9.15 -0.97
C MET A 16 -3.70 10.16 -0.43
N ASN A 17 -4.20 11.25 0.17
CA ASN A 17 -3.33 12.33 0.67
C ASN A 17 -2.43 11.86 1.82
N GLU A 18 -2.99 11.10 2.77
CA GLU A 18 -2.23 10.58 3.91
C GLU A 18 -1.24 9.48 3.45
N THR A 19 -1.62 8.63 2.50
CA THR A 19 -0.72 7.65 1.90
C THR A 19 0.44 8.33 1.17
N ALA A 20 0.15 9.37 0.38
CA ALA A 20 1.19 10.14 -0.30
C ALA A 20 2.18 10.76 0.69
N ARG A 21 1.69 11.33 1.81
CA ARG A 21 2.53 11.88 2.89
C ARG A 21 3.37 10.79 3.56
N LEU A 22 2.78 9.65 3.89
CA LEU A 22 3.49 8.51 4.49
C LEU A 22 4.68 8.09 3.62
N ILE A 23 4.45 7.85 2.33
CA ILE A 23 5.51 7.46 1.39
C ILE A 23 6.57 8.56 1.30
N ASN A 24 6.15 9.83 1.26
CA ASN A 24 7.07 10.96 1.09
C ASN A 24 7.98 11.19 2.30
N ARG A 25 7.55 10.79 3.50
CA ARG A 25 8.38 10.82 4.72
C ARG A 25 9.55 9.82 4.65
N GLU A 26 9.40 8.73 3.91
CA GLU A 26 10.46 7.74 3.75
C GLU A 26 11.35 8.02 2.53
N TRP A 27 10.74 8.39 1.40
CA TRP A 27 11.45 8.75 0.18
C TRP A 27 10.92 10.08 -0.33
N GLN A 28 11.71 11.15 -0.28
CA GLN A 28 11.22 12.48 -0.67
C GLN A 28 11.07 12.64 -2.20
N LYS A 29 9.90 13.12 -2.62
CA LYS A 29 9.53 13.59 -3.97
C LYS A 29 8.51 14.73 -3.85
N SER A 30 8.07 15.30 -4.96
CA SER A 30 6.94 16.22 -4.95
C SER A 30 5.65 15.49 -4.60
N MET A 31 4.74 16.16 -3.87
CA MET A 31 3.43 15.60 -3.53
C MET A 31 2.61 15.28 -4.79
N ALA A 32 2.72 16.11 -5.84
CA ALA A 32 2.09 15.84 -7.13
C ALA A 32 2.57 14.52 -7.75
N ALA A 33 3.88 14.21 -7.69
CA ALA A 33 4.40 12.94 -8.19
C ALA A 33 3.91 11.74 -7.36
N ARG A 34 3.75 11.91 -6.04
CA ARG A 34 3.19 10.88 -5.16
C ARG A 34 1.74 10.58 -5.49
N LEU A 35 0.91 11.63 -5.60
CA LEU A 35 -0.51 11.51 -5.95
C LEU A 35 -0.69 10.92 -7.35
N LEU A 36 0.10 11.35 -8.34
CA LEU A 36 0.08 10.80 -9.69
C LEU A 36 0.46 9.31 -9.73
N SER A 37 1.37 8.87 -8.85
CA SER A 37 1.71 7.45 -8.75
C SER A 37 0.57 6.63 -8.15
N LEU A 38 -0.11 7.16 -7.12
CA LEU A 38 -1.24 6.50 -6.47
C LEU A 38 -2.47 6.47 -7.37
N SER A 39 -2.70 7.51 -8.17
CA SER A 39 -3.84 7.59 -9.10
C SER A 39 -3.77 6.61 -10.26
N LYS A 40 -2.63 5.93 -10.44
CA LYS A 40 -2.48 4.83 -11.41
C LYS A 40 -2.96 3.48 -10.87
N SER A 41 -3.37 3.43 -9.60
CA SER A 41 -3.92 2.22 -8.99
C SER A 41 -5.17 1.75 -9.74
N CYS A 42 -5.25 0.47 -10.08
CA CYS A 42 -6.40 -0.14 -10.74
C CYS A 42 -6.53 -1.63 -10.38
N ASP A 43 -7.55 -2.31 -10.94
CA ASP A 43 -7.78 -3.74 -10.73
C ASP A 43 -6.83 -4.66 -11.52
N GLU A 44 -6.13 -4.20 -12.56
CA GLU A 44 -5.31 -5.07 -13.44
C GLU A 44 -3.80 -4.90 -13.25
N PHE A 45 -3.41 -4.17 -12.22
CA PHE A 45 -2.06 -3.64 -11.96
C PHE A 45 -1.65 -2.44 -12.84
N PRO A 46 -0.93 -1.45 -12.27
CA PRO A 46 -0.44 -1.41 -10.91
C PRO A 46 -1.57 -1.19 -9.88
N THR A 47 -1.48 -1.85 -8.73
CA THR A 47 -2.42 -1.66 -7.62
C THR A 47 -1.66 -1.18 -6.41
N SER A 48 -2.00 0.02 -5.93
CA SER A 48 -1.48 0.54 -4.66
C SER A 48 -2.44 0.18 -3.55
N PHE A 49 -1.91 -0.44 -2.49
CA PHE A 49 -2.63 -0.86 -1.31
C PHE A 49 -2.24 0.01 -0.12
N VAL A 50 -3.22 0.27 0.73
CA VAL A 50 -3.07 1.02 1.98
C VAL A 50 -3.44 0.12 3.15
N LEU A 51 -2.58 0.07 4.17
CA LEU A 51 -2.88 -0.58 5.44
C LEU A 51 -3.48 0.45 6.38
N VAL A 52 -4.70 0.20 6.83
CA VAL A 52 -5.47 1.11 7.70
C VAL A 52 -5.69 0.47 9.06
N ASN A 53 -5.50 1.25 10.11
CA ASN A 53 -5.93 0.87 11.45
C ASN A 53 -7.41 1.21 11.63
N GLN A 54 -8.29 0.20 11.63
CA GLN A 54 -9.74 0.32 11.71
C GLN A 54 -10.24 1.01 12.98
N LYS A 55 -9.47 1.01 14.07
CA LYS A 55 -9.88 1.71 15.30
C LYS A 55 -9.71 3.22 15.20
N THR A 56 -8.75 3.67 14.41
CA THR A 56 -8.36 5.08 14.32
C THR A 56 -8.62 5.68 12.95
N ASN A 57 -8.98 4.85 11.96
CA ASN A 57 -9.05 5.20 10.53
C ASN A 57 -7.77 5.88 10.02
N LEU A 58 -6.62 5.48 10.56
CA LEU A 58 -5.33 6.05 10.16
C LEU A 58 -4.65 5.15 9.14
N VAL A 59 -4.01 5.77 8.16
CA VAL A 59 -3.06 5.11 7.27
C VAL A 59 -1.80 4.78 8.05
N VAL A 60 -1.43 3.50 8.08
CA VAL A 60 -0.30 3.00 8.86
C VAL A 60 0.74 2.27 8.01
N GLY A 61 0.40 1.96 6.76
CA GLY A 61 1.30 1.32 5.82
C GLY A 61 0.86 1.45 4.38
N HIS A 62 1.76 1.14 3.46
CA HIS A 62 1.50 1.12 2.03
C HIS A 62 2.38 0.06 1.34
N ALA A 63 1.86 -0.55 0.28
CA ALA A 63 2.63 -1.31 -0.70
C ALA A 63 2.00 -1.14 -2.08
N LYS A 64 2.81 -1.13 -3.14
CA LYS A 64 2.33 -1.10 -4.52
C LYS A 64 2.73 -2.39 -5.21
N VAL A 65 1.82 -2.96 -5.98
CA VAL A 65 2.04 -4.17 -6.77
C VAL A 65 1.94 -3.83 -8.24
N SER A 66 2.90 -4.31 -9.03
CA SER A 66 2.98 -4.11 -10.48
C SER A 66 3.25 -5.46 -11.15
N ALA A 67 2.60 -5.77 -12.27
CA ALA A 67 2.85 -7.01 -13.01
C ALA A 67 4.26 -7.06 -13.63
N VAL A 68 4.87 -8.25 -13.69
CA VAL A 68 6.14 -8.49 -14.40
C VAL A 68 5.83 -8.88 -15.85
N LYS A 69 6.07 -7.97 -16.80
CA LYS A 69 5.71 -8.18 -18.22
C LYS A 69 6.27 -9.46 -18.86
N THR A 70 7.40 -9.95 -18.37
CA THR A 70 8.13 -11.09 -18.95
C THR A 70 7.86 -12.41 -18.23
N ILE A 71 7.19 -12.40 -17.09
CA ILE A 71 6.95 -13.59 -16.28
C ILE A 71 5.45 -13.61 -15.93
N PRO A 72 4.66 -14.45 -16.62
CA PRO A 72 3.25 -14.65 -16.28
C PRO A 72 3.09 -14.97 -14.80
N ASP A 73 2.00 -14.45 -14.21
CA ASP A 73 1.63 -14.67 -12.80
C ASP A 73 2.63 -14.16 -11.75
N ALA A 74 3.69 -13.46 -12.17
CA ALA A 74 4.62 -12.81 -11.27
C ALA A 74 4.32 -11.32 -11.13
N VAL A 75 4.51 -10.82 -9.91
CA VAL A 75 4.37 -9.40 -9.57
C VAL A 75 5.63 -8.88 -8.89
N TYR A 76 5.91 -7.60 -9.07
CA TYR A 76 6.88 -6.86 -8.30
C TYR A 76 6.17 -6.01 -7.24
N ILE A 77 6.62 -6.15 -6.00
CA ILE A 77 6.11 -5.38 -4.86
C ILE A 77 7.09 -4.27 -4.56
N GLU A 78 6.62 -3.03 -4.61
CA GLU A 78 7.43 -1.83 -4.49
C GLU A 78 6.85 -0.84 -3.48
N THR A 79 7.68 0.12 -3.04
CA THR A 79 7.25 1.20 -2.14
C THR A 79 6.59 0.67 -0.85
N VAL A 80 7.14 -0.42 -0.28
CA VAL A 80 6.65 -1.03 0.96
C VAL A 80 7.09 -0.18 2.15
N VAL A 81 6.14 0.39 2.88
CA VAL A 81 6.44 1.26 4.02
C VAL A 81 5.42 1.07 5.14
N ILE A 82 5.90 1.09 6.38
CA ILE A 82 5.09 1.20 7.59
C ILE A 82 5.44 2.54 8.25
N ASP A 83 4.45 3.25 8.77
CA ASP A 83 4.69 4.49 9.52
C ASP A 83 5.67 4.20 10.67
N ARG A 84 6.63 5.10 10.86
CA ARG A 84 7.76 4.92 11.78
C ARG A 84 7.31 4.58 13.19
N ILE A 85 6.19 5.13 13.66
CA ILE A 85 5.69 4.91 15.02
C ILE A 85 5.15 3.48 15.24
N TYR A 86 4.94 2.72 14.15
CA TYR A 86 4.42 1.36 14.19
C TYR A 86 5.44 0.29 13.74
N ARG A 87 6.68 0.68 13.43
CA ARG A 87 7.77 -0.26 13.11
C ARG A 87 8.17 -1.08 14.33
N GLY A 88 8.70 -2.29 14.10
CA GLY A 88 9.08 -3.23 15.16
C GLY A 88 7.89 -3.95 15.84
N LYS A 89 6.65 -3.69 15.41
CA LYS A 89 5.42 -4.29 15.98
C LYS A 89 4.84 -5.43 15.15
N GLY A 90 5.56 -5.91 14.13
CA GLY A 90 5.07 -6.95 13.20
C GLY A 90 4.12 -6.46 12.10
N TRP A 91 3.81 -5.17 12.02
CA TRP A 91 2.81 -4.65 11.06
C TRP A 91 3.26 -4.72 9.60
N GLY A 92 4.58 -4.73 9.35
CA GLY A 92 5.12 -5.03 8.03
C GLY A 92 4.84 -6.47 7.60
N SER A 93 4.94 -7.42 8.53
CA SER A 93 4.60 -8.82 8.27
C SER A 93 3.10 -8.97 8.01
N GLU A 94 2.26 -8.26 8.76
CA GLU A 94 0.81 -8.25 8.53
C GLU A 94 0.44 -7.65 7.16
N LEU A 95 1.06 -6.53 6.77
CA LEU A 95 0.92 -5.94 5.43
C LEU A 95 1.22 -6.98 4.35
N MET A 96 2.39 -7.63 4.44
CA MET A 96 2.82 -8.60 3.43
C MET A 96 1.94 -9.85 3.40
N LYS A 97 1.43 -10.30 4.56
CA LYS A 97 0.52 -11.43 4.65
C LYS A 97 -0.81 -11.12 3.96
N GLN A 98 -1.47 -10.02 4.32
CA GLN A 98 -2.75 -9.64 3.68
C GLN A 98 -2.58 -9.39 2.17
N LEU A 99 -1.43 -8.82 1.77
CA LEU A 99 -1.13 -8.61 0.36
C LEU A 99 -0.98 -9.94 -0.39
N HIS A 100 -0.27 -10.90 0.19
CA HIS A 100 -0.16 -12.26 -0.37
C HIS A 100 -1.53 -12.92 -0.48
N ASP A 101 -2.34 -12.89 0.57
CA ASP A 101 -3.68 -13.49 0.58
C ASP A 101 -4.58 -12.84 -0.50
N TYR A 102 -4.48 -11.52 -0.70
CA TYR A 102 -5.21 -10.81 -1.77
C TYR A 102 -4.78 -11.27 -3.16
N LEU A 103 -3.47 -11.49 -3.38
CA LEU A 103 -2.93 -11.87 -4.69
C LEU A 103 -3.19 -13.33 -5.04
N VAL A 104 -3.27 -14.23 -4.06
CA VAL A 104 -3.54 -15.66 -4.29
C VAL A 104 -5.00 -15.93 -4.67
N ILE A 105 -5.92 -15.07 -4.25
CA ILE A 105 -7.37 -15.20 -4.52
C ILE A 105 -7.74 -14.57 -5.88
N LYS A 106 -6.80 -13.90 -6.55
CA LYS A 106 -7.04 -13.11 -7.75
C LYS A 106 -6.63 -13.81 -9.04
#